data_AF-A0ABD1V8A9-F1
#
_entry.id   AF-A0ABD1V8A9-F1
#
_cell.length_a   1.000
_cell.length_b   1.000
_cell.length_c   1.000
_cell.angle_alpha   90.00
_cell.angle_beta   90.00
_cell.angle_gamma   90.00
#
_symmetry.space_group_name_H-M   'P 1'
#
loop_
_entity.id
_entity.type
_entity.pdbx_description
1 polymer ?
#
loop_
_entity_poly.entity_id
_entity_poly.type
_entity_poly.pdbx_seq_one_letter_code
_entity_poly.pdbx_strand_id
1 'polypeptide(L)'
;MKFLHSVTLSHTNLTGYLPKHWHPNLTIVDLSGNNLKGKIPLSLTRLENLVHLNLSSNSLNGTIPTTFGDLNALQNLSLASNSLSGSIPESLAAVPGSFVQML
;
A
#
# COMPACT_ATOMS: atom_id res chain seq x y z
N MET A 1 -12.46 16.26 17.28
CA MET A 1 -11.67 15.01 17.18
C MET A 1 -11.17 14.92 15.75
N LYS A 2 -9.85 14.95 15.52
CA LYS A 2 -9.29 14.86 14.16
C LYS A 2 -9.50 13.45 13.65
N PHE A 3 -10.37 13.28 12.65
CA PHE A 3 -10.52 12.02 11.94
C PHE A 3 -9.14 11.60 11.42
N LEU A 4 -8.76 10.35 11.60
CA LEU A 4 -7.52 9.80 11.03
C LEU A 4 -7.68 9.78 9.51
N HIS A 5 -7.14 10.81 8.86
CA HIS A 5 -6.98 10.86 7.41
C HIS A 5 -5.68 10.18 7.00
N SER A 6 -4.69 10.14 7.89
CA SER A 6 -3.37 9.60 7.61
C SER A 6 -2.90 8.64 8.71
N VAL A 7 -2.23 7.58 8.29
CA VAL A 7 -1.41 6.72 9.14
C VAL A 7 0.02 6.81 8.62
N THR A 8 0.92 7.37 9.42
CA THR A 8 2.33 7.54 9.06
C THR A 8 3.19 7.01 10.19
N LEU A 9 3.77 5.82 10.01
CA LEU A 9 4.59 5.11 10.99
C LEU A 9 5.85 4.54 10.34
N SER A 10 6.46 5.30 9.42
CA SER A 10 7.65 4.87 8.70
C SER A 10 8.89 4.85 9.60
N HIS A 11 9.78 3.87 9.40
CA HIS A 11 11.03 3.71 10.15
C HIS A 11 10.87 3.52 11.66
N THR A 12 9.84 2.76 12.08
CA THR A 12 9.51 2.55 13.50
C THR A 12 9.79 1.11 13.99
N ASN A 13 10.52 0.32 13.21
CA ASN A 13 10.88 -1.07 13.53
C ASN A 13 9.65 -1.98 13.74
N LEU A 14 8.49 -1.62 13.18
CA LEU A 14 7.26 -2.42 13.30
C LEU A 14 7.48 -3.81 12.74
N THR A 15 6.92 -4.79 13.44
CA THR A 15 6.96 -6.21 13.05
C THR A 15 5.55 -6.76 12.94
N GLY A 16 5.42 -8.01 12.50
CA GLY A 16 4.12 -8.67 12.32
C GLY A 16 3.55 -8.44 10.93
N TYR A 17 2.23 -8.30 10.83
CA TYR A 17 1.49 -8.31 9.57
C TYR A 17 0.67 -7.04 9.39
N LEU A 18 0.38 -6.69 8.13
CA LEU A 18 -0.57 -5.62 7.83
C LEU A 18 -1.98 -6.00 8.36
N PRO A 19 -2.70 -5.05 8.99
CA PRO A 19 -4.07 -5.28 9.45
C PRO A 19 -5.00 -5.75 8.33
N LYS A 20 -5.93 -6.65 8.67
CA LYS A 20 -7.01 -7.05 7.75
C LYS A 20 -8.13 -6.02 7.67
N HIS A 21 -8.19 -5.05 8.57
CA HIS A 21 -9.23 -4.02 8.63
C HIS A 21 -8.58 -2.64 8.70
N TRP A 22 -9.10 -1.71 7.89
CA TRP A 22 -8.61 -0.34 7.77
C TRP A 22 -9.78 0.62 7.90
N HIS A 23 -9.51 1.83 8.39
CA HIS A 23 -10.54 2.87 8.46
C HIS A 23 -10.81 3.42 7.05
N PRO A 24 -12.09 3.51 6.61
CA PRO A 24 -12.42 3.82 5.20
C PRO A 24 -12.06 5.23 4.75
N ASN A 25 -11.85 6.16 5.69
CA ASN A 25 -11.53 7.57 5.38
C ASN A 25 -10.02 7.84 5.31
N LEU A 26 -9.18 6.81 5.26
CA LEU A 26 -7.74 6.99 5.11
C LEU A 26 -7.41 7.46 3.70
N THR A 27 -6.64 8.54 3.63
CA THR A 27 -6.10 9.14 2.40
C THR A 27 -4.60 8.89 2.25
N ILE A 28 -3.87 8.72 3.36
CA ILE A 28 -2.43 8.48 3.37
C ILE A 28 -2.12 7.30 4.28
N VAL A 29 -1.40 6.32 3.75
CA VAL A 29 -0.81 5.22 4.51
C VAL A 29 0.68 5.13 4.16
N ASP A 30 1.54 5.50 5.10
CA ASP A 30 2.98 5.30 5.02
C ASP A 30 3.45 4.40 6.17
N LEU A 31 3.86 3.19 5.79
CA LEU A 31 4.43 2.18 6.68
C LEU A 31 5.83 1.75 6.19
N SER A 32 6.49 2.60 5.40
CA SER A 32 7.78 2.28 4.79
C SER A 32 8.90 2.11 5.82
N GLY A 33 9.92 1.33 5.47
CA GLY A 33 11.11 1.18 6.33
C GLY A 33 10.82 0.43 7.64
N ASN A 34 9.99 -0.60 7.60
CA ASN A 34 9.67 -1.44 8.76
C ASN A 34 10.02 -2.91 8.47
N ASN A 35 9.71 -3.81 9.41
CA ASN A 35 9.91 -5.26 9.26
C ASN A 35 8.57 -5.99 9.11
N LEU A 36 7.58 -5.38 8.45
CA LEU A 36 6.27 -5.99 8.22
C LEU A 36 6.40 -7.16 7.24
N LYS A 37 5.65 -8.23 7.50
CA LYS A 37 5.73 -9.51 6.78
C LYS A 37 4.38 -9.92 6.22
N GLY A 38 4.42 -10.92 5.34
CA GLY A 38 3.24 -11.56 4.76
C GLY A 38 2.66 -10.80 3.57
N LYS A 39 1.46 -11.19 3.16
CA LYS A 39 0.80 -10.67 1.95
C LYS A 39 0.17 -9.30 2.19
N ILE A 40 0.09 -8.51 1.12
CA ILE A 40 -0.72 -7.29 1.10
C ILE A 40 -2.21 -7.70 1.22
N PRO A 41 -2.94 -7.24 2.25
CA PRO A 41 -4.34 -7.59 2.43
C PRO A 41 -5.23 -6.84 1.43
N LEU A 42 -6.22 -7.55 0.86
CA LEU A 42 -7.20 -6.98 -0.08
C LEU A 42 -8.03 -5.84 0.52
N SER A 43 -8.09 -5.71 1.85
CA SER A 43 -8.80 -4.60 2.48
C SER A 43 -8.15 -3.23 2.22
N LEU A 44 -6.86 -3.18 1.88
CA LEU A 44 -6.21 -1.94 1.42
C LEU A 44 -6.80 -1.46 0.09
N THR A 45 -7.29 -2.36 -0.75
CA THR A 45 -7.89 -2.02 -2.05
C THR A 45 -9.34 -1.58 -1.93
N ARG A 46 -9.86 -1.43 -0.70
CA ARG A 46 -11.21 -0.90 -0.41
C ARG A 46 -11.17 0.52 0.14
N LEU A 47 -9.99 1.12 0.22
CA LEU A 47 -9.80 2.48 0.68
C LEU A 47 -10.00 3.45 -0.49
N GLU A 48 -11.25 3.72 -0.84
CA GLU A 48 -11.62 4.53 -2.03
C GLU A 48 -11.06 5.96 -2.00
N ASN A 49 -10.76 6.48 -0.81
CA ASN A 49 -10.18 7.80 -0.61
C ASN A 49 -8.64 7.79 -0.56
N LEU A 50 -8.00 6.63 -0.71
CA LEU A 50 -6.55 6.49 -0.57
C LEU A 50 -5.83 7.16 -1.74
N VAL A 51 -5.02 8.15 -1.42
CA VAL A 51 -4.22 8.92 -2.39
C VAL A 51 -2.76 8.45 -2.40
N HIS A 52 -2.22 8.10 -1.22
CA HIS A 52 -0.83 7.70 -1.06
C HIS A 52 -0.71 6.41 -0.25
N LEU A 53 -0.08 5.40 -0.86
CA LEU A 53 0.27 4.14 -0.21
C LEU A 53 1.77 3.86 -0.37
N ASN A 54 2.50 3.90 0.74
CA ASN A 54 3.90 3.53 0.79
C ASN A 54 4.12 2.36 1.75
N LEU A 55 4.44 1.20 1.18
CA LEU A 55 4.79 -0.03 1.90
C LEU A 55 6.24 -0.45 1.59
N SER A 56 7.04 0.44 0.99
CA SER A 56 8.39 0.12 0.58
C SER A 56 9.31 -0.24 1.76
N SER A 57 10.41 -0.92 1.48
CA SER A 57 11.40 -1.29 2.50
C SER A 57 10.77 -2.06 3.66
N ASN A 58 10.13 -3.18 3.34
CA ASN A 58 9.53 -4.12 4.27
C ASN A 58 9.87 -5.57 3.84
N SER A 59 9.31 -6.57 4.52
CA SER A 59 9.45 -7.99 4.18
C SER A 59 8.13 -8.60 3.66
N LEU A 60 7.32 -7.79 2.97
CA LEU A 60 6.05 -8.25 2.39
C LEU A 60 6.30 -9.25 1.25
N ASN A 61 5.40 -10.21 1.07
CA ASN A 61 5.53 -11.28 0.09
C ASN A 61 4.23 -11.59 -0.66
N GLY A 62 4.30 -12.51 -1.61
CA GLY A 62 3.18 -12.84 -2.49
C GLY A 62 2.99 -11.82 -3.61
N THR A 63 1.80 -11.78 -4.19
CA THR A 63 1.51 -10.97 -5.37
C THR A 63 0.91 -9.62 -5.03
N ILE A 64 1.02 -8.68 -5.97
CA ILE A 64 0.35 -7.38 -5.89
C ILE A 64 -1.13 -7.57 -6.24
N PRO A 65 -2.08 -7.14 -5.38
CA PRO A 65 -3.50 -7.14 -5.71
C PRO A 65 -3.79 -6.36 -7.00
N THR A 66 -4.43 -7.01 -7.97
CA THR A 66 -4.88 -6.35 -9.21
C THR A 66 -5.92 -5.25 -8.94
N THR A 67 -6.67 -5.38 -7.85
CA THR A 67 -7.70 -4.44 -7.40
C THR A 67 -7.15 -3.10 -6.92
N PHE A 68 -5.82 -2.93 -6.82
CA PHE A 68 -5.27 -1.59 -6.63
C PHE A 68 -5.55 -0.67 -7.83
N GLY A 69 -5.75 -1.22 -9.03
CA GLY A 69 -6.16 -0.45 -10.20
C GLY A 69 -7.56 0.15 -10.11
N ASP A 70 -8.39 -0.33 -9.18
CA ASP A 70 -9.76 0.18 -8.97
C ASP A 70 -9.78 1.42 -8.05
N LEU A 71 -8.65 1.75 -7.41
CA LEU A 71 -8.53 2.91 -6.53
C LEU A 71 -8.33 4.20 -7.34
N ASN A 72 -9.43 4.79 -7.80
CA ASN A 72 -9.42 6.00 -8.63
C ASN A 72 -8.76 7.23 -7.98
N ALA A 73 -8.68 7.28 -6.65
CA ALA A 73 -8.01 8.37 -5.94
C ALA A 73 -6.49 8.15 -5.78
N LEU A 74 -5.99 6.94 -6.04
CA LEU A 74 -4.61 6.56 -5.76
C LEU A 74 -3.66 7.22 -6.77
N GLN A 75 -2.77 8.05 -6.25
CA GLN A 75 -1.78 8.77 -7.03
C GLN A 75 -0.38 8.20 -6.80
N ASN A 76 -0.08 7.69 -5.61
CA ASN A 76 1.26 7.20 -5.28
C ASN A 76 1.17 5.81 -4.68
N LEU A 77 1.80 4.84 -5.36
CA LEU A 77 1.96 3.47 -4.89
C LEU A 77 3.45 3.11 -4.89
N SER A 78 4.02 2.91 -3.69
CA SER A 78 5.38 2.43 -3.53
C SER A 78 5.41 1.10 -2.81
N LEU A 79 5.90 0.07 -3.51
CA LEU A 79 6.05 -1.31 -3.02
C LEU A 79 7.51 -1.80 -3.12
N ALA A 80 8.43 -0.90 -3.48
CA ALA A 80 9.86 -1.15 -3.65
C ALA A 80 10.51 -1.83 -2.44
N SER A 81 11.62 -2.54 -2.65
CA SER A 81 12.37 -3.17 -1.56
C SER A 81 11.50 -4.06 -0.64
N ASN A 82 10.77 -4.99 -1.25
CA ASN A 82 10.01 -6.06 -0.59
C ASN A 82 10.34 -7.42 -1.22
N SER A 83 9.77 -8.51 -0.70
CA SER A 83 9.88 -9.86 -1.26
C SER A 83 8.64 -10.26 -2.08
N LEU A 84 8.02 -9.28 -2.78
CA LEU A 84 6.86 -9.52 -3.65
C LEU A 84 7.27 -10.30 -4.90
N SER A 85 6.37 -11.11 -5.43
CA SER A 85 6.59 -11.96 -6.60
C SER A 85 5.40 -11.91 -7.56
N GLY A 86 5.58 -12.46 -8.76
CA GLY A 86 4.59 -12.39 -9.85
C GLY A 86 4.79 -11.19 -10.77
N SER A 87 3.88 -11.02 -11.72
CA SER A 87 3.89 -9.88 -12.65
C SER A 87 3.24 -8.65 -12.04
N ILE A 88 3.61 -7.48 -12.56
CA ILE A 88 2.90 -6.23 -12.26
C ILE A 88 1.51 -6.31 -12.91
N PRO A 89 0.41 -6.12 -12.15
CA PRO A 89 -0.93 -6.05 -12.72
C PRO A 89 -1.06 -4.97 -13.80
N GLU A 90 -1.60 -5.32 -14.96
CA GLU A 90 -1.90 -4.35 -16.03
C GLU A 90 -2.87 -3.25 -15.57
N SER A 91 -3.74 -3.57 -14.60
CA SER A 91 -4.64 -2.60 -13.97
C SER A 91 -3.90 -1.46 -13.27
N LEU A 92 -2.64 -1.65 -12.84
CA LEU A 92 -1.81 -0.57 -12.29
C LEU A 92 -1.20 0.32 -13.36
N ALA A 93 -0.99 -0.19 -14.57
CA ALA A 93 -0.55 0.63 -15.70
C ALA A 93 -1.66 1.59 -16.18
N ALA A 94 -2.92 1.29 -15.85
CA ALA A 94 -4.08 2.09 -16.20
C ALA A 94 -4.37 3.25 -15.23
N VAL A 95 -3.71 3.32 -14.06
CA VAL A 95 -3.97 4.37 -13.05
C VAL A 95 -3.35 5.70 -13.50
N PRO A 96 -4.14 6.69 -13.95
CA PRO A 96 -3.62 7.91 -14.55
C PRO A 96 -2.87 8.76 -13.51
N GLY A 97 -1.63 9.14 -13.82
CA GLY A 97 -0.82 9.97 -12.93
C GLY A 97 -0.13 9.23 -11.79
N SER A 98 -0.26 7.90 -11.70
CA SER A 98 0.44 7.15 -10.67
C SER A 98 1.91 6.90 -11.01
N PHE A 99 2.82 7.39 -10.18
CA PHE A 99 4.24 7.06 -10.29
C PHE A 99 4.47 5.75 -9.53
N VAL A 100 4.35 4.63 -10.24
CA VAL A 100 4.65 3.30 -9.69
C VAL A 100 6.17 3.16 -9.62
N GLN A 101 6.77 3.49 -8.47
CA GLN A 101 8.19 3.31 -8.24
C GLN A 101 8.43 1.94 -7.59
N MET A 102 8.84 0.98 -8.42
CA MET A 102 9.11 -0.41 -8.04
C MET A 102 10.58 -0.76 -8.38
N LEU A 103 11.52 -0.25 -7.59
CA LEU A 103 12.92 -0.69 -7.55
C LEU A 103 13.33 -0.86 -6.08
#